data_AF-A0A1V3X6S6-F1
#
_entry.id   AF-A0A1V3X6S6-F1
#
_cell.length_a   1.000
_cell.length_b   1.000
_cell.length_c   1.000
_cell.angle_alpha   90.00
_cell.angle_beta   90.00
_cell.angle_gamma   90.00
#
_symmetry.space_group_name_H-M   'P 1'
#
loop_
_entity.id
_entity.type
_entity.pdbx_description
1 polymer ?
#
loop_
_entity_poly.entity_id
_entity_poly.type
_entity_poly.pdbx_seq_one_letter_code
_entity_poly.pdbx_strand_id
1 'polypeptide(L)'
;MLAFLAGLSDRSRATRRLAWQVLMAVLDYAEADGALAANPGRGVGRNAVPATAPREHRPLTGPQVAALAQHVAARGAVDELLVLFMCYTGLRKTEAQVLELRDLTLTTGPTGVTGGSVRVQLTKARKGAQRVTDTPKSKRSNRTVPLPPWLAKKLAAYLANTHEAAD
;
A
#
# COMPACT_ATOMS: atom_id res chain seq x y z
N MET A 1 4.11 -23.92 24.97
CA MET A 1 4.31 -23.40 23.59
C MET A 1 3.56 -24.17 22.51
N LEU A 2 3.57 -25.50 22.49
CA LEU A 2 2.81 -26.28 21.50
C LEU A 2 1.29 -26.03 21.55
N ALA A 3 0.72 -25.91 22.75
CA ALA A 3 -0.70 -25.55 22.95
C ALA A 3 -1.07 -24.18 22.35
N PHE A 4 -0.16 -23.20 22.42
CA PHE A 4 -0.36 -21.88 21.81
C PHE A 4 -0.44 -21.97 20.28
N LEU A 5 0.47 -22.76 19.67
CA LEU A 5 0.43 -22.99 18.22
C LEU A 5 -0.81 -23.79 17.79
N ALA A 6 -1.25 -24.75 18.60
CA ALA A 6 -2.48 -25.52 18.37
C ALA A 6 -3.74 -24.64 18.43
N GLY A 7 -3.78 -23.68 19.36
CA GLY A 7 -4.87 -22.70 19.48
C GLY A 7 -4.95 -21.68 18.33
N LEU A 8 -3.97 -21.66 17.43
CA LEU A 8 -3.97 -20.83 16.21
C LEU A 8 -4.12 -21.66 14.93
N SER A 9 -4.48 -22.94 15.05
CA SER A 9 -4.59 -23.88 13.92
C SER A 9 -5.62 -23.45 12.86
N ASP A 10 -6.67 -22.73 13.27
CA ASP A 10 -7.70 -22.12 12.42
C ASP A 10 -7.20 -20.90 11.64
N ARG A 11 -6.02 -20.35 11.98
CA ARG A 11 -5.47 -19.14 11.36
C ARG A 11 -4.58 -19.43 10.17
N SER A 12 -4.53 -18.43 9.28
CA SER A 12 -3.59 -18.44 8.17
C SER A 12 -2.16 -18.63 8.66
N ARG A 13 -1.33 -19.23 7.81
CA ARG A 13 0.07 -19.47 8.17
C ARG A 13 0.85 -18.18 8.44
N ALA A 14 0.60 -17.14 7.66
CA ALA A 14 1.23 -15.84 7.86
C ALA A 14 0.88 -15.27 9.24
N THR A 15 -0.37 -15.43 9.66
CA THR A 15 -0.85 -15.03 11.00
C THR A 15 -0.15 -15.84 12.10
N ARG A 16 -0.10 -17.17 11.97
CA ARG A 16 0.62 -18.04 12.94
C ARG A 16 2.10 -17.67 13.07
N ARG A 17 2.76 -17.44 11.94
CA ARG A 17 4.18 -17.02 11.91
C ARG A 17 4.37 -15.68 12.59
N LEU A 18 3.51 -14.69 12.30
CA LEU A 18 3.59 -13.37 12.93
C LEU A 18 3.37 -13.47 14.44
N ALA A 19 2.34 -14.20 14.89
CA ALA A 19 2.06 -14.41 16.30
C ALA A 19 3.24 -15.10 17.01
N TRP A 20 3.84 -16.11 16.39
CA TRP A 20 5.06 -16.77 16.91
C TRP A 20 6.25 -15.80 17.01
N GLN A 21 6.49 -14.99 15.97
CA GLN A 21 7.58 -14.00 15.97
C GLN A 21 7.42 -12.97 17.08
N VAL A 22 6.20 -12.45 17.28
CA VAL A 22 5.92 -11.48 18.33
C VAL A 22 6.09 -12.12 19.72
N LEU A 23 5.56 -13.32 19.92
CA LEU A 23 5.70 -14.04 21.20
C LEU A 23 7.17 -14.29 21.55
N MET A 24 7.97 -14.76 20.59
CA MET A 24 9.40 -14.99 20.82
C MET A 24 10.13 -13.70 21.17
N ALA A 25 9.84 -12.59 20.48
CA ALA A 25 10.45 -11.30 20.79
C ALA A 25 10.12 -10.80 22.20
N VAL A 26 8.90 -11.03 22.68
CA VAL A 26 8.50 -10.68 24.06
C VAL A 26 9.21 -11.56 25.09
N LEU A 27 9.29 -12.87 24.84
CA LEU A 27 9.97 -13.81 25.76
C LEU A 27 11.48 -13.59 25.79
N ASP A 28 12.10 -13.25 24.65
CA ASP A 28 13.50 -12.86 24.58
C ASP A 28 13.77 -11.57 25.38
N TYR A 29 12.87 -10.59 25.28
CA TYR A 29 12.97 -9.35 26.06
C TYR A 29 12.83 -9.63 27.57
N ALA A 30 11.88 -10.47 27.98
CA ALA A 30 11.68 -10.82 29.39
C ALA A 30 12.83 -11.64 29.99
N GLU A 31 13.46 -12.52 29.20
CA GLU A 31 14.69 -13.22 29.58
C GLU A 31 15.86 -12.23 29.76
N ALA A 32 16.03 -11.28 28.83
CA ALA A 32 17.09 -10.27 28.90
C ALA A 32 16.95 -9.32 30.09
N ASP A 33 15.72 -9.00 30.50
CA ASP A 33 15.41 -8.16 31.66
C ASP A 33 15.40 -8.94 32.99
N GLY A 34 15.65 -10.25 32.96
CA GLY A 34 15.67 -11.11 34.15
C GLY A 34 14.30 -11.46 34.72
N ALA A 35 13.21 -11.04 34.07
CA ALA A 35 11.84 -11.42 34.44
C ALA A 35 11.56 -12.91 34.21
N LEU A 36 12.33 -13.55 33.32
CA LEU A 36 12.37 -14.99 33.11
C LEU A 36 13.79 -15.51 33.27
N ALA A 37 13.96 -16.63 33.95
CA ALA A 37 15.27 -17.30 34.05
C ALA A 37 15.75 -17.86 32.69
N ALA A 38 14.81 -18.28 31.83
CA ALA A 38 15.08 -18.75 30.48
C ALA A 38 13.84 -18.62 29.59
N ASN A 39 14.04 -18.36 28.29
CA ASN A 39 12.93 -18.28 27.33
C ASN A 39 12.36 -19.69 27.01
N PRO A 40 11.09 -19.99 27.35
CA PRO A 40 10.47 -21.30 27.14
C PRO A 40 10.14 -21.63 25.69
N GLY A 41 10.28 -20.67 24.78
CA GLY A 41 10.18 -20.86 23.34
C GLY A 41 11.48 -21.32 22.68
N ARG A 42 12.62 -21.21 23.37
CA ARG A 42 13.89 -21.79 22.90
C ARG A 42 13.75 -23.32 22.86
N GLY A 43 14.00 -23.90 21.69
CA GLY A 43 13.86 -25.35 21.44
C GLY A 43 12.54 -25.77 20.78
N VAL A 44 11.53 -24.89 20.70
CA VAL A 44 10.35 -25.13 19.87
C VAL A 44 10.67 -24.71 18.44
N GLY A 45 10.90 -25.69 17.57
CA GLY A 45 11.34 -25.46 16.21
C GLY A 45 10.45 -24.49 15.46
N ARG A 46 11.05 -23.45 14.87
CA ARG A 46 10.43 -22.52 13.91
C ARG A 46 9.72 -23.24 12.75
N ASN A 47 10.13 -24.49 12.50
CA ASN A 47 9.58 -25.42 11.50
C ASN A 47 8.25 -26.09 11.91
N ALA A 48 7.76 -25.88 13.14
CA ALA A 48 6.41 -26.29 13.55
C ALA A 48 5.31 -25.64 12.70
N VAL A 49 5.66 -24.56 12.00
CA VAL A 49 4.85 -23.93 10.96
C VAL A 49 5.48 -24.32 9.62
N PRO A 50 4.88 -25.24 8.82
CA PRO A 50 5.48 -25.68 7.55
C PRO A 50 5.75 -24.49 6.60
N ALA A 51 6.51 -24.61 5.51
CA ALA A 51 6.66 -23.49 4.54
C ALA A 51 5.44 -23.40 3.61
N THR A 52 4.80 -22.21 3.47
CA THR A 52 3.70 -22.09 2.47
C THR A 52 4.37 -22.14 1.11
N ALA A 53 3.81 -22.88 0.16
CA ALA A 53 4.23 -22.75 -1.23
C ALA A 53 4.18 -21.26 -1.62
N PRO A 54 5.19 -20.72 -2.32
CA PRO A 54 5.16 -19.36 -2.80
C PRO A 54 3.87 -19.15 -3.58
N ARG A 55 3.06 -18.16 -3.17
CA ARG A 55 1.92 -17.76 -3.99
C ARG A 55 2.51 -17.06 -5.21
N GLU A 56 2.28 -17.63 -6.38
CA GLU A 56 2.67 -16.99 -7.63
C GLU A 56 1.86 -15.71 -7.82
N HIS A 57 2.57 -14.59 -7.96
CA HIS A 57 1.95 -13.31 -8.28
C HIS A 57 1.62 -13.28 -9.77
N ARG A 58 0.34 -13.06 -10.10
CA ARG A 58 -0.14 -12.87 -11.48
C ARG A 58 -0.49 -11.41 -11.70
N PRO A 59 0.50 -10.54 -12.03
CA PRO A 59 0.23 -9.14 -12.29
C PRO A 59 -0.62 -8.98 -13.55
N LEU A 60 -1.41 -7.90 -13.60
CA LEU A 60 -2.18 -7.56 -14.79
C LEU A 60 -1.24 -7.10 -15.92
N THR A 61 -1.54 -7.52 -17.14
CA THR A 61 -0.89 -6.99 -18.35
C THR A 61 -1.44 -5.60 -18.68
N GLY A 62 -0.71 -4.82 -19.49
CA GLY A 62 -1.18 -3.51 -19.96
C GLY A 62 -2.60 -3.55 -20.57
N PRO A 63 -2.90 -4.50 -21.49
CA PRO A 63 -4.26 -4.67 -22.01
C PRO A 63 -5.30 -5.01 -20.95
N GLN A 64 -4.96 -5.82 -19.94
CA GLN A 64 -5.88 -6.14 -18.84
C GLN A 64 -6.15 -4.92 -17.94
N VAL A 65 -5.14 -4.07 -17.72
CA VAL A 65 -5.32 -2.80 -17.01
C VAL A 65 -6.26 -1.87 -17.79
N ALA A 66 -6.08 -1.76 -19.11
CA ALA A 66 -6.96 -0.95 -19.95
C ALA A 66 -8.41 -1.48 -19.93
N ALA A 67 -8.59 -2.80 -20.05
CA ALA A 67 -9.92 -3.42 -19.95
C ALA A 67 -10.57 -3.21 -18.58
N LEU A 68 -9.79 -3.31 -17.49
CA LEU A 68 -10.28 -3.03 -16.15
C LEU A 68 -10.70 -1.56 -15.99
N ALA A 69 -9.88 -0.62 -16.47
CA ALA A 69 -10.19 0.81 -16.42
C ALA A 69 -11.49 1.12 -17.18
N GLN A 70 -11.64 0.60 -18.39
CA GLN A 70 -12.87 0.74 -19.19
C GLN A 70 -14.09 0.14 -18.48
N HIS A 71 -13.94 -1.02 -17.86
CA HIS A 71 -15.03 -1.67 -17.14
C HIS A 71 -15.50 -0.85 -15.93
N VAL A 72 -14.57 -0.25 -15.17
CA VAL A 72 -14.95 0.59 -14.02
C VAL A 72 -15.39 1.99 -14.41
N ALA A 73 -15.10 2.45 -15.64
CA ALA A 73 -15.56 3.75 -16.14
C ALA A 73 -17.10 3.90 -16.09
N ALA A 74 -17.84 2.79 -16.17
CA ALA A 74 -19.29 2.76 -16.01
C ALA A 74 -19.77 3.22 -14.62
N ARG A 75 -18.88 3.23 -13.61
CA ARG A 75 -19.16 3.72 -12.26
C ARG A 75 -18.88 5.22 -12.09
N GLY A 76 -18.02 5.78 -12.93
CA GLY A 76 -17.64 7.19 -12.93
C GLY A 76 -16.28 7.43 -13.57
N ALA A 77 -16.09 8.62 -14.14
CA ALA A 77 -14.84 9.01 -14.79
C ALA A 77 -13.64 9.01 -13.82
N VAL A 78 -13.87 9.27 -12.53
CA VAL A 78 -12.83 9.25 -11.49
C VAL A 78 -12.33 7.82 -11.20
N ASP A 79 -13.19 6.81 -11.31
CA ASP A 79 -12.83 5.42 -11.02
C ASP A 79 -11.91 4.85 -12.11
N GLU A 80 -12.20 5.15 -13.38
CA GLU A 80 -11.32 4.84 -14.51
C GLU A 80 -9.94 5.49 -14.29
N LEU A 81 -9.94 6.79 -13.98
CA LEU A 81 -8.72 7.56 -13.76
C LEU A 81 -7.89 7.00 -12.61
N LEU A 82 -8.55 6.59 -11.51
CA LEU A 82 -7.89 6.00 -10.35
C LEU A 82 -7.21 4.66 -10.68
N VAL A 83 -7.85 3.79 -11.46
CA VAL A 83 -7.24 2.51 -11.88
C VAL A 83 -5.98 2.77 -12.71
N LEU A 84 -6.08 3.61 -13.74
CA LEU A 84 -4.93 3.97 -14.58
C LEU A 84 -3.83 4.61 -13.73
N PHE A 85 -4.20 5.56 -12.89
CA PHE A 85 -3.26 6.26 -12.02
C PHE A 85 -2.49 5.29 -11.12
N MET A 86 -3.19 4.39 -10.41
CA MET A 86 -2.55 3.42 -9.51
C MET A 86 -1.65 2.44 -10.25
N CYS A 87 -2.06 1.96 -11.43
CA CYS A 87 -1.28 1.01 -12.21
C CYS A 87 -0.02 1.62 -12.85
N TYR A 88 -0.06 2.89 -13.26
CA TYR A 88 1.07 3.56 -13.93
C TYR A 88 2.01 4.31 -12.99
N THR A 89 1.56 4.63 -11.77
CA THR A 89 2.42 5.29 -10.75
C THR A 89 2.99 4.31 -9.72
N GLY A 90 2.33 3.17 -9.51
CA GLY A 90 2.71 2.21 -8.47
C GLY A 90 2.59 2.76 -7.05
N LEU A 91 1.78 3.80 -6.84
CA LEU A 91 1.55 4.33 -5.50
C LEU A 91 0.88 3.30 -4.60
N ARG A 92 1.27 3.32 -3.32
CA ARG A 92 0.60 2.49 -2.31
C ARG A 92 -0.80 3.04 -2.09
N LYS A 93 -1.74 2.14 -1.77
CA LYS A 93 -3.13 2.51 -1.44
C LYS A 93 -3.21 3.64 -0.40
N THR A 94 -2.32 3.66 0.59
CA THR A 94 -2.31 4.69 1.65
C THR A 94 -1.73 6.03 1.20
N GLU A 95 -0.87 6.04 0.17
CA GLU A 95 -0.33 7.26 -0.46
C GLU A 95 -1.40 7.89 -1.35
N ALA A 96 -2.05 7.08 -2.21
CA ALA A 96 -3.09 7.58 -3.11
C ALA A 96 -4.34 8.13 -2.37
N GLN A 97 -4.65 7.62 -1.18
CA GLN A 97 -5.80 8.05 -0.37
C GLN A 97 -5.65 9.43 0.27
N VAL A 98 -4.45 10.00 0.30
CA VAL A 98 -4.18 11.33 0.88
C VAL A 98 -3.66 12.31 -0.16
N LEU A 99 -3.62 11.89 -1.42
CA LEU A 99 -3.16 12.75 -2.47
C LEU A 99 -4.16 13.87 -2.70
N GLU A 100 -3.65 15.09 -2.74
CA GLU A 100 -4.44 16.28 -3.04
C GLU A 100 -4.01 16.89 -4.38
N LEU A 101 -4.84 17.76 -4.95
CA LEU A 101 -4.51 18.45 -6.21
C LEU A 101 -3.20 19.25 -6.11
N ARG A 102 -2.86 19.79 -4.93
CA ARG A 102 -1.60 20.49 -4.70
C ARG A 102 -0.35 19.61 -4.89
N ASP A 103 -0.51 18.30 -4.79
CA ASP A 103 0.58 17.34 -4.97
C ASP A 103 0.81 16.99 -6.46
N LEU A 104 -0.12 17.37 -7.34
CA LEU A 104 -0.04 17.17 -8.77
C LEU A 104 0.64 18.37 -9.44
N THR A 105 1.64 18.10 -10.27
CA THR A 105 2.24 19.08 -11.16
C THR A 105 2.03 18.63 -12.60
N LEU A 106 1.37 19.47 -13.41
CA LEU A 106 1.21 19.25 -14.84
C LEU A 106 2.10 20.22 -15.60
N THR A 107 2.86 19.70 -16.55
CA THR A 107 3.71 20.51 -17.42
C THR A 107 2.96 20.79 -18.71
N THR A 108 2.83 22.07 -19.06
CA THR A 108 2.11 22.54 -20.25
C THR A 108 3.09 23.16 -21.23
N GLY A 109 2.96 22.79 -22.51
CA GLY A 109 3.69 23.39 -23.63
C GLY A 109 2.74 24.07 -24.61
N PRO A 110 3.24 24.54 -25.77
CA PRO A 110 2.46 25.30 -26.75
C PRO A 110 1.23 24.57 -27.29
N THR A 111 1.26 23.23 -27.28
CA THR A 111 0.19 22.36 -27.81
C THR A 111 -0.62 21.66 -26.70
N GLY A 112 -0.52 22.14 -25.46
CA GLY A 112 -1.22 21.59 -24.29
C GLY A 112 -0.30 20.82 -23.34
N VAL A 113 -0.87 19.95 -22.50
CA VAL A 113 -0.13 19.21 -21.46
C VAL A 113 0.87 18.23 -22.09
N THR A 114 2.15 18.39 -21.75
CA THR A 114 3.28 17.60 -22.27
C THR A 114 3.77 16.55 -21.28
N GLY A 115 3.45 16.70 -20.00
CA GLY A 115 3.85 15.76 -18.96
C GLY A 115 3.25 16.10 -17.60
N GLY A 116 3.66 15.36 -16.59
CA GLY A 116 3.26 15.64 -15.22
C GLY A 116 4.02 14.80 -14.22
N SER A 117 3.86 15.12 -12.95
CA SER A 117 4.42 14.37 -11.84
C SER A 117 3.55 14.52 -10.59
N VAL A 118 3.70 13.57 -9.68
CA VAL A 118 3.00 13.55 -8.40
C VAL A 118 4.00 13.51 -7.28
N ARG A 119 3.85 14.41 -6.32
CA ARG A 119 4.66 14.45 -5.13
C ARG A 119 4.05 13.59 -4.03
N VAL A 120 4.79 12.61 -3.53
CA VAL A 120 4.37 11.75 -2.43
C VAL A 120 5.04 12.25 -1.16
N GLN A 121 4.26 12.89 -0.27
CA GLN A 121 4.76 13.45 1.01
C GLN A 121 3.95 13.02 2.22
N LEU A 122 2.80 12.38 2.03
CA LEU A 122 1.87 12.01 3.08
C LEU A 122 1.40 10.56 2.88
N THR A 123 0.98 9.95 3.97
CA THR A 123 0.30 8.64 3.97
C THR A 123 -0.88 8.66 4.93
N LYS A 124 -1.96 7.94 4.61
CA LYS A 124 -3.03 7.67 5.58
C LYS A 124 -2.68 6.45 6.42
N ALA A 125 -2.68 6.63 7.73
CA ALA A 125 -2.66 5.54 8.69
C ALA A 125 -3.97 5.49 9.47
N ARG A 126 -4.40 4.30 9.87
CA ARG A 126 -5.48 4.15 10.83
C ARG A 126 -4.87 3.99 12.22
N LYS A 127 -5.17 4.91 13.13
CA LYS A 127 -4.82 4.83 14.56
C LYS A 127 -6.13 4.66 15.33
N GLY A 128 -6.47 3.42 15.68
CA GLY A 128 -7.76 3.07 16.29
C GLY A 128 -8.95 3.32 15.35
N ALA A 129 -9.92 4.12 15.80
CA ALA A 129 -11.09 4.51 14.99
C ALA A 129 -10.80 5.67 14.03
N GLN A 130 -9.71 6.43 14.23
CA GLN A 130 -9.42 7.63 13.48
C GLN A 130 -8.50 7.35 12.29
N ARG A 131 -8.79 8.02 11.16
CA ARG A 131 -7.87 8.11 10.02
C ARG A 131 -6.98 9.32 10.24
N VAL A 132 -5.69 9.07 10.45
CA VAL A 132 -4.69 10.11 10.67
C VAL A 132 -3.84 10.21 9.41
N THR A 133 -3.68 11.44 8.91
CA THR A 133 -2.70 11.74 7.87
C THR A 133 -1.36 11.93 8.56
N ASP A 134 -0.34 11.18 8.13
CA ASP A 134 0.99 11.21 8.72
C ASP A 134 2.03 11.33 7.61
N THR A 135 3.19 11.87 7.96
CA THR A 135 4.34 11.88 7.05
C THR A 135 4.88 10.46 6.87
N PRO A 136 5.41 10.10 5.69
CA PRO A 136 6.08 8.83 5.49
C PRO A 136 7.13 8.59 6.57
N LYS A 137 7.24 7.33 7.01
CA LYS A 137 8.12 6.89 8.12
C LYS A 137 9.58 7.34 8.02
N SER A 138 10.05 7.77 6.84
CA SER A 138 11.37 8.37 6.67
C SER A 138 11.36 9.46 5.59
N LYS A 139 12.25 10.46 5.71
CA LYS A 139 12.50 11.49 4.68
C LYS A 139 12.79 10.88 3.30
N ARG A 140 13.43 9.71 3.24
CA ARG A 140 13.73 8.96 2.01
C ARG A 140 12.48 8.46 1.27
N SER A 141 11.33 8.41 1.96
CA SER A 141 10.07 7.98 1.36
C SER A 141 9.35 9.11 0.63
N ASN A 142 9.79 10.37 0.81
CA ASN A 142 9.33 11.49 0.01
C ASN A 142 9.94 11.38 -1.39
N ARG A 143 9.08 11.32 -2.41
CA ARG A 143 9.52 11.15 -3.80
C ARG A 143 8.57 11.83 -4.76
N THR A 144 9.10 12.19 -5.92
CA THR A 144 8.30 12.63 -7.06
C THR A 144 8.19 11.47 -8.05
N VAL A 145 6.96 11.11 -8.41
CA VAL A 145 6.67 10.04 -9.37
C VAL A 145 6.27 10.69 -10.70
N PRO A 146 7.02 10.46 -11.79
CA PRO A 146 6.65 11.00 -13.10
C PRO A 146 5.39 10.30 -13.62
N LEU A 147 4.54 11.07 -14.31
CA LEU A 147 3.36 10.55 -15.00
C LEU A 147 3.69 10.35 -16.49
N PRO A 148 3.23 9.25 -17.11
CA PRO A 148 3.23 9.14 -18.56
C PRO A 148 2.49 10.33 -19.21
N PRO A 149 2.99 10.91 -20.31
CA PRO A 149 2.38 12.09 -20.94
C PRO A 149 0.89 11.94 -21.26
N TRP A 150 0.48 10.76 -21.74
CA TRP A 150 -0.92 10.49 -22.05
C TRP A 150 -1.83 10.49 -20.80
N LEU A 151 -1.31 10.03 -19.65
CA LEU A 151 -2.04 10.01 -18.39
C LEU A 151 -2.13 11.44 -17.82
N ALA A 152 -1.06 12.22 -17.94
CA ALA A 152 -1.07 13.63 -17.56
C ALA A 152 -2.11 14.43 -18.38
N LYS A 153 -2.21 14.16 -19.70
CA LYS A 153 -3.27 14.74 -20.55
C LYS A 153 -4.66 14.31 -20.10
N LYS A 154 -4.87 13.03 -19.76
CA LYS A 154 -6.17 12.53 -19.27
C LYS A 154 -6.57 13.17 -17.94
N LEU A 155 -5.62 13.32 -17.01
CA LEU A 155 -5.81 14.03 -15.74
C LEU A 155 -6.18 15.49 -15.98
N ALA A 156 -5.47 16.19 -16.86
CA ALA A 156 -5.76 17.58 -17.20
C ALA A 156 -7.18 17.74 -17.80
N ALA A 157 -7.57 16.84 -18.70
CA ALA A 157 -8.90 16.84 -19.28
C ALA A 157 -10.00 16.58 -18.24
N TYR A 158 -9.77 15.67 -17.29
CA TYR A 158 -10.69 15.43 -16.18
C TYR A 158 -10.85 16.67 -15.29
N LEU A 159 -9.73 17.31 -14.92
CA LEU A 159 -9.74 18.51 -14.08
C LEU A 159 -10.44 19.70 -14.75
N ALA A 160 -10.30 19.84 -16.06
CA ALA A 160 -10.89 20.95 -16.80
C ALA A 160 -12.40 20.78 -17.06
N ASN A 161 -12.89 19.54 -17.22
CA ASN A 161 -14.23 19.29 -17.79
C ASN A 161 -15.17 18.49 -16.89
N THR A 162 -14.67 17.89 -15.83
CA THR A 162 -15.45 16.90 -15.05
C THR A 162 -15.29 17.08 -13.55
N HIS A 163 -14.12 17.54 -13.10
CA HIS A 163 -13.93 17.75 -11.68
C HIS A 163 -14.82 18.91 -11.23
N GLU A 164 -15.76 18.61 -10.32
CA GLU A 164 -16.49 19.64 -9.60
C GLU A 164 -15.46 20.58 -8.97
N ALA A 165 -15.49 21.86 -9.34
CA ALA A 165 -14.77 22.87 -8.59
C ALA A 165 -15.34 22.81 -7.17
N ALA A 166 -14.55 22.33 -6.22
CA ALA A 166 -14.89 22.48 -4.83
C ALA A 166 -14.85 23.98 -4.53
N ASP A 167 -16.03 24.60 -4.47
CA ASP A 167 -16.23 25.94 -3.91
C ASP A 167 -15.67 26.03 -2.48
#